data_AF-R8QCJ0-F1
#
_entry.id   AF-R8QCJ0-F1
#
_cell.length_a   1.000
_cell.length_b   1.000
_cell.length_c   1.000
_cell.angle_alpha   90.00
_cell.angle_beta   90.00
_cell.angle_gamma   90.00
#
_symmetry.space_group_name_H-M   'P 1'
#
loop_
_entity.id
_entity.type
_entity.pdbx_description
1 polymer ?
#
loop_
_entity_poly.entity_id
_entity_poly.type
_entity_poly.pdbx_seq_one_letter_code
_entity_poly.pdbx_strand_id
1 'polypeptide(L)' 'MTNRNDAYGGFIVSRNVFNGVPIRYSFREESSISQLNGWNIFSEVDDDEYVNNPKNFCIINAESMFQLHLKC' A
#
# COMPACT_ATOMS: atom_id res chain seq x y z
N MET A 1 -1.08 -22.13 13.50
CA MET A 1 -1.74 -21.27 12.50
C MET A 1 -0.65 -20.72 11.60
N THR A 2 -0.62 -21.10 10.33
CA THR A 2 0.39 -20.62 9.37
C THR A 2 0.17 -19.13 9.15
N ASN A 3 1.19 -18.31 9.40
CA ASN A 3 1.13 -16.87 9.20
C ASN A 3 0.94 -16.60 7.69
N ARG A 4 -0.30 -16.40 7.25
CA ARG A 4 -0.64 -16.25 5.82
C ARG A 4 -0.04 -14.99 5.19
N ASN A 5 0.51 -14.07 5.99
CA ASN A 5 1.07 -12.81 5.53
C ASN A 5 2.28 -13.00 4.60
N ASP A 6 3.11 -14.01 4.83
CA ASP A 6 4.32 -14.23 4.03
C ASP A 6 4.01 -14.69 2.60
N ALA A 7 2.82 -15.27 2.37
CA ALA A 7 2.42 -15.76 1.06
C ALA A 7 1.98 -14.64 0.09
N TYR A 8 1.60 -13.48 0.60
CA TYR A 8 1.01 -12.40 -0.23
C TYR A 8 1.99 -11.27 -0.56
N GLY A 9 3.17 -11.23 0.06
CA GLY A 9 4.11 -10.12 -0.05
C GLY A 9 3.59 -8.81 0.54
N GLY A 10 4.46 -7.80 0.59
CA GLY A 10 4.16 -6.45 1.05
C GLY A 10 3.50 -5.60 -0.03
N PHE A 11 2.59 -4.73 0.41
CA PHE A 11 1.92 -3.70 -0.38
C PHE A 11 2.59 -2.35 -0.12
N ILE A 12 2.82 -1.55 -1.14
CA ILE A 12 3.24 -0.15 -0.98
C ILE A 12 1.98 0.71 -0.85
N VAL A 13 1.88 1.48 0.22
CA VAL A 13 0.70 2.27 0.57
C VAL A 13 1.09 3.69 0.88
N SER A 14 0.38 4.66 0.31
CA SER A 14 0.50 6.06 0.69
C SER A 14 0.13 6.27 2.15
N ARG A 15 0.91 7.06 2.87
CA ARG A 15 0.62 7.40 4.28
C ARG A 15 -0.70 8.13 4.43
N ASN A 16 -1.18 8.83 3.39
CA ASN A 16 -2.51 9.43 3.41
C ASN A 16 -3.60 8.34 3.52
N VAL A 17 -3.55 7.27 2.73
CA VAL A 17 -4.51 6.15 2.89
C VAL A 17 -4.30 5.41 4.19
N PHE A 18 -3.06 5.23 4.64
CA PHE A 18 -2.78 4.65 5.96
C PHE A 18 -3.42 5.47 7.10
N ASN A 19 -3.50 6.79 6.93
CA ASN A 19 -4.12 7.72 7.87
C ASN A 19 -5.63 7.93 7.65
N GLY A 20 -6.25 7.18 6.74
CA GLY A 20 -7.71 7.19 6.53
C GLY A 20 -8.22 8.10 5.40
N VAL A 21 -7.34 8.64 4.57
CA VAL A 21 -7.78 9.32 3.33
C VAL A 21 -8.27 8.25 2.33
N PRO A 22 -9.41 8.46 1.66
CA PRO A 22 -9.95 7.48 0.71
C PRO A 22 -8.96 7.09 -0.38
N ILE A 23 -8.97 5.81 -0.72
CA ILE A 23 -8.21 5.26 -1.85
C ILE A 23 -8.84 5.76 -3.14
N ARG A 24 -8.03 6.30 -4.05
CA ARG A 24 -8.49 6.71 -5.39
C ARG A 24 -7.94 5.83 -6.49
N TYR A 25 -6.65 5.50 -6.41
CA TYR A 25 -5.98 4.74 -7.46
C TYR A 25 -5.16 3.60 -6.85
N SER A 26 -5.12 2.48 -7.56
CA SER A 26 -4.17 1.41 -7.30
C SER A 26 -3.66 0.88 -8.62
N PHE A 27 -2.39 0.51 -8.64
CA PHE A 27 -1.78 -0.11 -9.80
C PHE A 27 -0.82 -1.20 -9.36
N ARG A 28 -0.51 -2.09 -10.31
CA ARG A 28 0.42 -3.18 -10.10
C ARG A 28 1.55 -3.08 -11.10
N GLU A 29 2.77 -3.12 -10.60
CA GLU A 29 3.99 -3.24 -11.40
C GLU A 29 4.79 -4.44 -10.92
N GLU A 30 5.60 -5.02 -11.81
CA GLU A 30 6.51 -6.09 -11.42
C GLU A 30 7.58 -5.52 -10.47
N SER A 31 7.67 -6.08 -9.27
CA SER A 31 8.63 -5.63 -8.26
C SER A 31 9.97 -6.32 -8.43
N SER A 32 11.05 -5.54 -8.45
CA SER A 32 12.42 -6.05 -8.34
C SER A 32 12.77 -6.52 -6.91
N ILE A 33 11.92 -6.22 -5.92
CA ILE A 33 12.07 -6.61 -4.51
C ILE A 33 11.16 -7.81 -4.25
N SER A 34 11.74 -8.97 -3.94
CA SER A 34 11.02 -10.25 -3.80
C SER A 34 10.01 -10.27 -2.65
N GLN A 35 10.19 -9.41 -1.64
CA GLN A 35 9.28 -9.28 -0.52
C GLN A 35 8.01 -8.48 -0.87
N LEU A 36 8.00 -7.74 -1.99
CA LEU A 36 6.85 -6.95 -2.42
C LEU A 36 6.05 -7.68 -3.49
N ASN A 37 4.74 -7.48 -3.50
CA ASN A 37 3.84 -8.14 -4.45
C ASN A 37 3.53 -7.30 -5.69
N GLY A 38 4.07 -6.09 -5.75
CA GLY A 38 3.93 -5.16 -6.87
C GLY A 38 2.75 -4.20 -6.77
N TRP A 39 1.87 -4.34 -5.76
CA TRP A 39 0.73 -3.44 -5.59
C TRP A 39 1.13 -2.15 -4.90
N ASN A 40 0.68 -1.06 -5.50
CA ASN A 40 0.86 0.32 -5.09
C ASN A 40 -0.52 0.97 -4.88
N ILE A 41 -0.79 1.53 -3.69
CA ILE A 41 -2.11 2.04 -3.28
C ILE A 41 -2.04 3.51 -2.85
N PHE A 42 -2.80 4.35 -3.54
CA PHE A 42 -2.70 5.81 -3.53
C PHE A 42 -4.03 6.45 -3.09
N SER A 43 -3.94 7.55 -2.37
CA SER A 43 -5.08 8.32 -1.88
C SER A 43 -5.61 9.31 -2.91
N GLU A 44 -6.78 9.87 -2.66
CA GLU A 44 -7.34 10.92 -3.50
C GLU A 44 -6.63 12.28 -3.46
N VAL A 45 -5.79 12.52 -2.44
CA VAL A 45 -5.04 13.78 -2.29
C VAL A 45 -3.56 13.63 -2.64
N ASP A 46 -3.15 12.45 -3.13
CA ASP A 46 -1.77 12.21 -3.55
C ASP A 46 -1.54 12.84 -4.93
N ASP A 47 -0.87 14.00 -4.94
CA ASP A 47 -0.42 14.67 -6.17
C ASP A 47 1.00 14.23 -6.58
N ASP A 48 1.48 14.76 -7.71
CA ASP A 48 2.80 14.40 -8.24
C ASP A 48 3.93 14.74 -7.26
N GLU A 49 3.86 15.85 -6.52
CA GLU A 49 4.90 16.21 -5.54
C GLU A 49 4.94 15.19 -4.39
N TYR A 50 3.76 14.81 -3.89
CA TYR A 50 3.63 13.83 -2.82
C TYR A 50 4.13 12.45 -3.24
N VAL A 51 3.74 12.01 -4.45
CA VAL A 51 4.10 10.70 -5.02
C VAL A 51 5.60 10.59 -5.27
N ASN A 52 6.26 11.68 -5.67
CA ASN A 52 7.69 11.69 -5.96
C ASN A 52 8.59 11.62 -4.72
N ASN A 53 8.03 11.58 -3.50
CA ASN A 53 8.79 11.42 -2.26
C ASN A 53 8.55 10.03 -1.64
N PRO A 54 9.53 9.10 -1.73
CA PRO A 54 9.39 7.75 -1.17
C PRO A 54 9.09 7.70 0.33
N LYS A 55 9.43 8.74 1.11
CA LYS A 55 9.13 8.80 2.55
C LYS A 55 7.63 8.88 2.84
N ASN A 56 6.84 9.30 1.86
CA ASN A 56 5.38 9.40 1.96
C ASN A 56 4.68 8.05 1.84
N PHE A 57 5.41 6.97 1.62
CA PHE A 57 4.87 5.63 1.52
C PHE A 57 5.32 4.74 2.68
N CYS A 58 4.57 3.68 2.92
CA CYS A 58 4.91 2.60 3.84
C CYS A 58 4.64 1.24 3.20
N ILE A 59 5.31 0.21 3.69
CA ILE A 59 5.05 -1.18 3.30
C ILE A 59 4.19 -1.81 4.39
N ILE A 60 3.07 -2.42 4.01
CA ILE A 60 2.20 -3.14 4.93
C ILE A 60 1.88 -4.56 4.43
N ASN A 61 1.45 -5.42 5.34
CA ASN A 61 1.07 -6.80 5.03
C ASN A 61 -0.42 -6.92 4.64
N ALA A 62 -0.83 -8.10 4.19
CA ALA A 62 -2.20 -8.38 3.76
C ALA A 62 -3.25 -8.13 4.86
N GLU A 63 -2.97 -8.49 6.11
CA GLU A 63 -3.88 -8.21 7.23
C GLU A 63 -4.10 -6.70 7.40
N SER A 64 -3.03 -5.90 7.36
CA SER A 64 -3.10 -4.45 7.51
C SER A 64 -3.85 -3.80 6.35
N MET A 65 -3.66 -4.30 5.11
CA MET A 65 -4.46 -3.88 3.95
C MET A 65 -5.96 -4.15 4.15
N PHE A 66 -6.31 -5.34 4.64
CA PHE A 66 -7.70 -5.70 4.90
C PHE A 66 -8.34 -4.75 5.93
N GLN A 67 -7.60 -4.36 6.97
CA GLN A 67 -8.09 -3.41 7.96
C GLN A 67 -8.27 -1.98 7.42
N LEU A 68 -7.49 -1.55 6.42
CA LEU A 68 -7.67 -0.24 5.79
C LEU A 68 -8.99 -0.15 5.00
N HIS A 69 -9.41 -1.24 4.36
CA HIS A 69 -10.71 -1.30 3.68
C HIS A 69 -11.90 -1.06 4.62
N LEU A 70 -11.77 -1.41 5.90
CA LEU A 70 -12.83 -1.22 6.90
C LEU A 70 -12.91 0.21 7.46
N LYS A 71 -11.94 1.07 7.13
CA LYS A 71 -11.84 2.46 7.62
C LYS A 71 -12.23 3.51 6.57
N CYS A 72 -12.40 3.09 5.32
CA CYS A 72 -12.73 3.96 4.19
C CYS A 72 -14.23 3.86 3.88
#